data_AF-A0A2X4UCJ8-F1
#
_entry.id   AF-A0A2X4UCJ8-F1
#
_cell.length_a   1.000
_cell.length_b   1.000
_cell.length_c   1.000
_cell.angle_alpha   90.00
_cell.angle_beta   90.00
_cell.angle_gamma   90.00
#
_symmetry.space_group_name_H-M   'P 1'
#
loop_
_entity.id
_entity.type
_entity.pdbx_description
1 polymer ?
#
loop_
_entity_poly.entity_id
_entity_poly.type
_entity_poly.pdbx_seq_one_letter_code
_entity_poly.pdbx_strand_id
1 'polypeptide(L)' 'MNVMDKQQVTLSRIQFIADVSQAAQCSSTELLIAMSLISDLAGQVLPDNDYQEIFYPADRQAPR' A
#
# COMPACT_ATOMS: atom_id res chain seq x y z
N MET A 1 -17.96 -0.54 -17.14
CA MET A 1 -16.56 -0.90 -16.82
C MET A 1 -16.61 -2.22 -16.08
N ASN A 2 -15.98 -3.28 -16.61
CA ASN A 2 -16.10 -4.62 -16.04
C ASN A 2 -15.31 -4.70 -14.71
N VAL A 3 -15.73 -5.56 -13.78
CA VAL A 3 -15.05 -5.77 -12.49
C VAL A 3 -13.58 -6.17 -12.68
N MET A 4 -13.29 -6.96 -13.72
CA MET A 4 -11.92 -7.31 -14.13
C MET A 4 -11.07 -6.10 -14.50
N ASP A 5 -11.65 -5.07 -15.15
CA ASP A 5 -10.91 -3.86 -15.53
C ASP A 5 -10.50 -3.07 -14.28
N LYS A 6 -11.39 -2.99 -13.27
CA LYS A 6 -11.12 -2.28 -12.02
C LYS A 6 -10.04 -3.00 -11.20
N GLN A 7 -10.09 -4.33 -11.12
CA GLN A 7 -9.08 -5.11 -10.42
C GLN A 7 -7.70 -4.95 -11.06
N GLN A 8 -7.62 -5.04 -12.39
CA GLN A 8 -6.38 -4.91 -13.12
C GLN A 8 -5.76 -3.51 -12.94
N VAL A 9 -6.56 -2.46 -13.05
CA VAL A 9 -6.08 -1.08 -12.82
C VAL A 9 -5.55 -0.90 -11.40
N THR A 10 -6.23 -1.44 -10.38
CA THR A 10 -5.78 -1.32 -8.99
C THR A 10 -4.48 -2.10 -8.75
N LEU A 11 -4.35 -3.32 -9.28
CA LEU A 11 -3.12 -4.10 -9.19
C LEU A 11 -1.94 -3.39 -9.89
N SER A 12 -2.17 -2.78 -11.06
CA SER A 12 -1.14 -1.99 -11.74
C SER A 12 -0.66 -0.79 -10.90
N ARG A 13 -1.55 -0.17 -10.13
CA ARG A 13 -1.18 0.93 -9.21
C ARG A 13 -0.36 0.44 -8.03
N ILE A 14 -0.73 -0.70 -7.44
CA ILE A 14 0.04 -1.32 -6.36
C ILE A 14 1.46 -1.62 -6.83
N GLN A 15 1.59 -2.23 -8.01
CA GLN A 15 2.89 -2.55 -8.59
C GLN A 15 3.72 -1.29 -8.85
N PHE A 16 3.11 -0.26 -9.45
CA PHE A 16 3.78 1.01 -9.69
C PHE A 16 4.32 1.67 -8.40
N ILE A 17 3.53 1.69 -7.33
CA ILE A 17 3.97 2.26 -6.04
C ILE A 17 5.16 1.46 -5.50
N ALA A 18 5.09 0.13 -5.53
CA ALA A 18 6.19 -0.71 -5.07
C ALA A 18 7.49 -0.47 -5.87
N ASP A 19 7.39 -0.42 -7.20
CA ASP A 19 8.54 -0.21 -8.08
C ASP A 19 9.17 1.18 -7.88
N VAL A 20 8.35 2.23 -7.78
CA VAL A 20 8.84 3.59 -7.55
C VAL A 20 9.46 3.72 -6.16
N SER A 21 8.84 3.17 -5.12
CA SER A 21 9.40 3.22 -3.77
C SER A 21 10.75 2.53 -3.68
N GLN A 22 10.93 1.42 -4.41
CA GLN A 22 12.21 0.71 -4.50
C GLN A 22 13.24 1.52 -5.30
N ALA A 23 12.87 2.03 -6.48
CA ALA A 23 13.77 2.78 -7.35
C ALA A 23 14.22 4.12 -6.74
N ALA A 24 13.33 4.78 -6.00
CA ALA A 24 13.62 6.02 -5.27
C ALA A 24 14.43 5.78 -3.99
N GLN A 25 14.68 4.53 -3.61
CA GLN A 25 15.35 4.15 -2.37
C GLN A 25 14.71 4.82 -1.14
N CYS A 26 13.38 4.77 -1.08
CA CYS A 26 12.61 5.38 0.01
C CYS A 26 13.18 4.98 1.38
N SER A 27 13.28 5.98 2.25
CA SER A 27 13.57 5.77 3.66
C SER A 27 12.50 4.91 4.33
N SER A 28 12.80 4.38 5.52
CA SER A 28 11.85 3.55 6.26
C SER A 28 10.51 4.25 6.51
N THR A 29 10.52 5.55 6.81
CA THR A 29 9.29 6.34 7.00
C THR A 29 8.50 6.48 5.71
N GLU A 30 9.15 6.74 4.57
CA GLU A 30 8.50 6.83 3.26
C GLU A 30 7.92 5.47 2.82
N LEU A 31 8.61 4.37 3.15
CA LEU A 31 8.10 3.03 2.90
C LEU A 31 6.84 2.72 3.73
N LEU A 32 6.73 3.19 4.98
CA LEU A 32 5.50 3.02 5.77
C LEU A 32 4.31 3.71 5.08
N ILE A 33 4.53 4.91 4.52
CA ILE A 33 3.51 5.63 3.74
C ILE A 33 3.14 4.83 2.49
N ALA A 34 4.12 4.33 1.74
CA ALA A 34 3.88 3.52 0.55
C ALA A 34 3.10 2.23 0.89
N MET A 35 3.42 1.57 2.01
CA MET A 35 2.71 0.37 2.46
C MET A 35 1.27 0.66 2.88
N SER A 36 1.01 1.82 3.49
CA SER A 36 -0.37 2.27 3.78
C SER A 36 -1.18 2.41 2.48
N LEU A 37 -0.62 3.09 1.48
CA LEU A 37 -1.28 3.29 0.19
C LEU A 37 -1.54 1.97 -0.56
N ILE A 38 -0.58 1.05 -0.53
CA ILE A 38 -0.75 -0.29 -1.13
C ILE A 38 -1.86 -1.06 -0.40
N SER A 39 -1.91 -0.98 0.92
CA SER A 39 -2.93 -1.66 1.73
C SER A 39 -4.34 -1.15 1.40
N ASP A 40 -4.50 0.17 1.27
CA ASP A 40 -5.78 0.79 0.88
C ASP A 40 -6.23 0.38 -0.53
N LEU A 41 -5.29 0.24 -1.46
CA LEU A 41 -5.57 -0.22 -2.82
C LEU A 41 -5.92 -1.71 -2.85
N ALA A 42 -5.20 -2.55 -2.10
CA ALA A 42 -5.50 -3.98 -1.98
C ALA A 42 -6.91 -4.20 -1.38
N GLY A 43 -7.29 -3.35 -0.43
CA GLY A 43 -8.65 -3.18 0.11
C GLY A 43 -9.78 -3.26 -0.90
N GLN A 44 -9.57 -2.66 -2.07
CA GLN A 44 -10.61 -2.46 -3.09
C GLN A 44 -10.81 -3.66 -4.02
N VAL A 45 -9.91 -4.66 -3.97
CA VAL A 45 -9.89 -5.78 -4.93
C VAL A 45 -9.88 -7.15 -4.28
N LEU A 46 -9.53 -7.25 -3.01
CA LEU A 46 -9.60 -8.49 -2.24
C LEU A 46 -11.07 -8.76 -1.84
N PRO A 47 -11.61 -9.96 -2.13
CA PRO A 47 -12.93 -10.36 -1.65
C PRO A 47 -12.93 -10.55 -0.12
N ASP A 48 -14.04 -10.20 0.55
CA ASP A 48 -14.25 -10.34 2.01
C ASP A 48 -13.17 -9.69 2.88
N ASN A 49 -12.71 -8.50 2.48
CA ASN A 49 -11.68 -7.82 3.23
C ASN A 49 -12.26 -7.14 4.49
N ASP A 50 -12.35 -7.89 5.60
CA ASP A 50 -12.43 -7.38 6.99
C ASP A 50 -11.11 -6.68 7.37
N TYR A 51 -10.63 -5.79 6.49
CA TYR A 51 -9.36 -5.10 6.65
C TYR A 51 -9.49 -4.14 7.83
N GLN A 52 -8.95 -4.54 8.98
CA GLN A 52 -8.74 -3.63 10.08
C GLN A 52 -7.56 -2.74 9.71
N GLU A 53 -7.82 -1.43 9.65
CA GLU A 53 -6.85 -0.38 9.30
C GLU A 53 -5.54 -0.58 10.09
N ILE A 54 -4.50 -1.13 9.46
CA ILE A 54 -3.19 -1.30 10.10
C ILE A 54 -2.52 0.07 10.07
N PHE A 55 -2.68 0.83 11.15
CA PHE A 55 -2.00 2.11 11.30
C PHE A 55 -0.50 1.88 11.56
N TYR A 56 0.34 2.28 10.60
CA TYR A 56 1.78 2.32 10.80
C TYR A 56 2.17 3.69 11.37
N PRO A 57 2.43 3.82 12.69
CA PRO A 57 2.89 5.09 13.24
C PRO A 57 4.24 5.45 12.62
N ALA A 58 4.29 6.58 11.92
CA ALA A 58 5.52 7.13 11.32
C ALA A 58 6.62 7.42 12.36
N ASP A 59 6.22 7.52 13.65
CA ASP A 59 7.02 8.08 14.73
C ASP A 59 7.43 7.07 15.82
N ARG A 60 7.50 5.76 15.55
CA ARG A 60 8.04 4.81 16.56
C ARG A 60 9.55 5.05 16.77
N GLN A 61 9.88 6.03 17.60
CA GLN A 61 11.15 6.12 18.29
C GLN A 61 11.21 4.96 19.28
N ALA A 62 12.12 4.01 19.03
CA ALA A 62 12.42 2.96 20.00
C ALA A 62 12.87 3.61 21.34
N PRO A 63 12.44 3.08 22.51
CA PRO A 63 13.03 3.49 23.77
C PRO A 63 14.50 3.11 23.74
N ARG A 64 15.37 4.07 24.08
CA ARG A 64 16.81 3.84 24.30
C ARG A 64 17.07 2.92 25.48
#